data_AF-A0A3M1MNT3-F1
#
_entry.id   AF-A0A3M1MNT3-F1
#
_cell.length_a   1.000
_cell.length_b   1.000
_cell.length_c   1.000
_cell.angle_alpha   90.00
_cell.angle_beta   90.00
_cell.angle_gamma   90.00
#
_symmetry.space_group_name_H-M   'P 1'
#
loop_
_entity.id
_entity.type
_entity.pdbx_description
1 polymer ?
#
loop_
_entity_poly.entity_id
_entity_poly.type
_entity_poly.pdbx_seq_one_letter_code
_entity_poly.pdbx_strand_id
1 'polypeptide(L)'
;DLGAGADAAAAPAAGPNSESLPVDLVVYAFGEEIDAEGRPIPKTYLGEYRVTQSQAGVVQLEPTLPLRPEQQQAIQSGAAPTWTLYEMLPLDSHRAFAAPGSQPTEEAIFGRMDEEMIRSLFAGISDDQRREAIIQSYLRDGQRASDEDPIEAVWVQINILKNHEVEVDSQDVANATERGYFDSTGRAIDVRLKRSEKGESGTVTLTPAMNDEIIVVKAEAAQSLIDNGVAELVQRIYVRPLNAYLEGFKELYLRSEEVDQSRELITLESAEIQSAMQNAQEMIAFRQVEKQKLAEDLQGYQRETGVLQSEVAKAEEQLETLKKEISRMYRTIQAYRGYLTSIQP
;
A
#
# COMPACT_ATOMS: atom_id res chain seq x y z
N ASP A 1 -44.45 62.29 -29.87
CA ASP A 1 -45.56 61.43 -29.43
C ASP A 1 -45.24 60.02 -29.93
N LEU A 2 -44.43 59.26 -29.19
CA LEU A 2 -44.77 58.45 -28.01
C LEU A 2 -45.57 57.17 -28.36
N GLY A 3 -44.96 56.03 -28.01
CA GLY A 3 -45.62 54.74 -27.79
C GLY A 3 -45.56 53.79 -28.99
N ALA A 4 -45.22 52.51 -28.87
CA ALA A 4 -44.78 51.72 -27.73
C ALA A 4 -44.06 50.50 -28.34
N GLY A 5 -42.78 50.32 -28.03
CA GLY A 5 -42.09 49.05 -28.27
C GLY A 5 -42.62 48.06 -27.25
N ALA A 6 -43.32 47.02 -27.72
CA ALA A 6 -43.75 45.94 -26.85
C ALA A 6 -42.50 45.20 -26.35
N ASP A 7 -42.19 45.39 -25.06
CA ASP A 7 -41.30 44.52 -24.30
C ASP A 7 -41.80 43.09 -24.44
N ALA A 8 -41.05 42.26 -25.18
CA ALA A 8 -41.18 40.82 -25.10
C ALA A 8 -40.64 40.40 -23.74
N ALA A 9 -41.54 40.26 -22.77
CA ALA A 9 -41.22 39.75 -21.45
C ALA A 9 -40.43 38.44 -21.58
N ALA A 10 -39.19 38.46 -21.11
CA ALA A 10 -38.37 37.26 -20.98
C ALA A 10 -39.14 36.24 -20.13
N ALA A 11 -39.26 35.02 -20.65
CA ALA A 11 -39.80 33.91 -19.90
C ALA A 11 -39.03 33.74 -18.58
N PRO A 12 -39.72 33.44 -17.46
CA PRO A 12 -39.04 33.27 -16.19
C PRO A 12 -38.02 32.14 -16.31
N ALA A 13 -36.79 32.40 -15.84
CA ALA A 13 -35.77 31.37 -15.72
C ALA A 13 -36.34 30.22 -14.88
N ALA A 14 -36.27 29.00 -15.43
CA ALA A 14 -36.63 27.79 -14.71
C ALA A 14 -35.90 27.79 -13.36
N GLY A 15 -36.64 27.56 -12.27
CA GLY A 15 -36.06 27.38 -10.94
C GLY A 15 -35.06 26.22 -10.94
N PRO A 16 -34.17 26.15 -9.93
CA PRO A 16 -33.14 25.10 -9.87
C PRO A 16 -33.81 23.73 -9.97
N ASN A 17 -33.47 22.98 -11.04
CA ASN A 17 -33.90 21.60 -11.20
C ASN A 17 -33.39 20.80 -9.99
N SER A 18 -34.25 19.98 -9.40
CA SER A 18 -33.92 19.07 -8.28
C SER A 18 -32.81 18.07 -8.57
N GLU A 19 -32.30 18.03 -9.80
CA GLU A 19 -31.19 17.20 -10.28
C GLU A 19 -29.83 17.92 -10.32
N SER A 20 -29.78 19.20 -9.92
CA SER A 20 -28.53 19.97 -9.92
C SER A 20 -27.78 19.74 -8.62
N LEU A 21 -26.68 18.98 -8.67
CA LEU A 21 -25.78 18.79 -7.53
C LEU A 21 -25.22 20.16 -7.07
N PRO A 22 -25.19 20.47 -5.76
CA PRO A 22 -24.60 21.71 -5.25
C PRO A 22 -23.14 21.86 -5.68
N VAL A 23 -22.75 23.10 -6.04
CA VAL A 23 -21.33 23.45 -6.22
C VAL A 23 -20.59 23.26 -4.89
N ASP A 24 -19.34 22.85 -4.97
CA ASP A 24 -18.46 22.46 -3.87
C ASP A 24 -18.82 21.15 -3.14
N LEU A 25 -19.91 20.47 -3.54
CA LEU A 25 -20.24 19.15 -3.01
C LEU A 25 -19.17 18.13 -3.43
N VAL A 26 -18.76 17.29 -2.48
CA VAL A 26 -17.90 16.14 -2.74
C VAL A 26 -18.78 14.93 -3.07
N VAL A 27 -18.49 14.27 -4.18
CA VAL A 27 -19.21 13.11 -4.68
C VAL A 27 -18.26 11.96 -5.03
N TYR A 28 -18.75 10.74 -4.86
CA TYR A 28 -18.06 9.51 -5.19
C TYR A 28 -18.58 8.98 -6.52
N ALA A 29 -17.73 8.93 -7.53
CA ALA A 29 -18.12 8.52 -8.88
C ALA A 29 -17.85 7.04 -9.11
N PHE A 30 -18.81 6.36 -9.73
CA PHE A 30 -18.71 4.96 -10.11
C PHE A 30 -19.14 4.79 -11.57
N GLY A 31 -18.38 4.01 -12.33
CA GLY A 31 -18.75 3.56 -13.65
C GLY A 31 -19.80 2.45 -13.56
N GLU A 32 -20.82 2.55 -14.38
CA GLU A 32 -21.93 1.60 -14.42
C GLU A 32 -21.65 0.44 -15.38
N GLU A 33 -22.13 -0.74 -15.02
CA GLU A 33 -22.34 -1.87 -15.92
C GLU A 33 -23.84 -2.17 -15.99
N ILE A 34 -24.32 -2.69 -17.12
CA ILE A 34 -25.71 -3.13 -17.25
C ILE A 34 -25.81 -4.58 -16.80
N ASP A 35 -26.66 -4.84 -15.80
CA ASP A 35 -26.93 -6.20 -15.31
C ASP A 35 -27.77 -7.02 -16.30
N ALA A 36 -28.01 -8.29 -15.98
CA ALA A 36 -28.79 -9.21 -16.82
C ALA A 36 -30.25 -8.75 -17.02
N GLU A 37 -30.77 -7.93 -16.11
CA GLU A 37 -32.11 -7.34 -16.15
C GLU A 37 -32.15 -5.97 -16.85
N GLY A 38 -31.03 -5.49 -17.39
CA GLY A 38 -30.95 -4.22 -18.11
C GLY A 38 -30.82 -2.99 -17.20
N ARG A 39 -30.52 -3.16 -15.91
CA ARG A 39 -30.37 -2.07 -14.94
C ARG A 39 -28.91 -1.63 -14.84
N PRO A 40 -28.65 -0.31 -14.79
CA PRO A 40 -27.31 0.18 -14.50
C PRO A 40 -26.96 -0.08 -13.04
N ILE A 41 -25.85 -0.78 -12.82
CA ILE A 41 -25.28 -1.07 -11.51
C ILE A 41 -23.88 -0.45 -11.40
N PRO A 42 -23.58 0.30 -10.34
CA PRO A 42 -22.22 0.78 -10.08
C PRO A 42 -21.27 -0.40 -9.92
N LYS A 43 -20.18 -0.43 -10.71
CA LYS A 43 -19.20 -1.51 -10.69
C LYS A 43 -17.78 -1.04 -10.42
N THR A 44 -17.37 0.03 -11.08
CA THR A 44 -15.97 0.48 -11.06
C THR A 44 -15.87 1.81 -10.35
N TYR A 45 -15.16 1.88 -9.23
CA TYR A 45 -14.92 3.16 -8.55
C TYR A 45 -13.98 4.06 -9.35
N LEU A 46 -14.45 5.26 -9.73
CA LEU A 46 -13.74 6.21 -10.59
C LEU A 46 -13.04 7.33 -9.82
N GLY A 47 -13.32 7.49 -8.52
CA GLY A 47 -12.65 8.45 -7.64
C GLY A 47 -13.59 9.35 -6.84
N GLU A 48 -12.99 10.22 -6.03
CA GLU A 48 -13.66 11.28 -5.26
C GLU A 48 -13.50 12.61 -6.01
N TYR A 49 -14.62 13.28 -6.29
CA TYR A 49 -14.68 14.50 -7.09
C TYR A 49 -15.37 15.63 -6.34
N ARG A 50 -14.97 16.86 -6.61
CA ARG A 50 -15.67 18.08 -6.20
C ARG A 50 -16.48 18.60 -7.39
N VAL A 51 -17.74 18.95 -7.15
CA VAL A 51 -18.57 19.63 -8.13
C VAL A 51 -18.11 21.08 -8.27
N THR A 52 -17.58 21.47 -9.43
CA THR A 52 -17.11 22.84 -9.69
C THR A 52 -18.16 23.69 -10.40
N GLN A 53 -19.03 23.07 -11.18
CA GLN A 53 -20.14 23.72 -11.85
C GLN A 53 -21.33 22.77 -11.96
N SER A 54 -22.54 23.29 -11.81
CA SER A 54 -23.78 22.55 -11.96
C SER A 54 -24.79 23.44 -12.65
N GLN A 55 -25.08 23.17 -13.91
CA GLN A 55 -25.96 24.00 -14.72
C GLN A 55 -26.76 23.17 -15.71
N ALA A 56 -28.09 23.31 -15.69
CA ALA A 56 -29.01 22.69 -16.63
C ALA A 56 -28.82 21.15 -16.76
N GLY A 57 -28.56 20.45 -15.65
CA GLY A 57 -28.36 19.00 -15.64
C GLY A 57 -26.97 18.53 -16.10
N VAL A 58 -26.06 19.47 -16.39
CA VAL A 58 -24.65 19.17 -16.66
C VAL A 58 -23.82 19.55 -15.44
N VAL A 59 -23.02 18.61 -14.97
CA VAL A 59 -22.14 18.77 -13.80
C VAL A 59 -20.69 18.68 -14.26
N GLN A 60 -19.88 19.66 -13.86
CA GLN A 60 -18.42 19.59 -14.01
C GLN A 60 -17.81 19.11 -12.70
N LEU A 61 -16.87 18.17 -12.83
CA LEU A 61 -16.24 17.47 -11.73
C LEU A 61 -14.74 17.68 -11.79
N GLU A 62 -14.14 18.00 -10.66
CA GLU A 62 -12.70 18.05 -10.47
C GLU A 62 -12.28 16.98 -9.46
N PRO A 63 -11.32 16.09 -9.78
CA PRO A 63 -10.81 15.12 -8.82
C PRO A 63 -10.27 15.83 -7.58
N THR A 64 -10.65 15.37 -6.39
CA THR A 64 -10.12 15.89 -5.12
C THR A 64 -8.70 15.41 -4.83
N LEU A 65 -8.33 14.27 -5.43
CA LEU A 65 -7.01 13.66 -5.41
C LEU A 65 -6.62 13.27 -6.85
N PRO A 66 -5.33 13.25 -7.21
CA PRO A 66 -4.88 12.74 -8.49
C PRO A 66 -5.43 11.34 -8.78
N LEU A 67 -6.04 11.16 -9.95
CA LEU A 67 -6.64 9.87 -10.32
C LEU A 67 -5.56 8.82 -10.55
N ARG A 68 -5.77 7.62 -10.00
CA ARG A 68 -4.87 6.47 -10.21
C ARG A 68 -4.90 6.03 -11.68
N PRO A 69 -3.82 5.40 -12.20
CA PRO A 69 -3.77 4.94 -13.60
C PRO A 69 -4.96 4.06 -14.01
N GLU A 70 -5.41 3.17 -13.13
CA GLU A 70 -6.58 2.30 -13.38
C GLU A 70 -7.88 3.10 -13.52
N GLN A 71 -8.06 4.15 -12.71
CA GLN A 71 -9.23 5.04 -12.78
C GLN A 71 -9.20 5.87 -14.06
N GLN A 72 -8.03 6.43 -14.40
CA GLN A 72 -7.83 7.15 -15.66
C GLN A 72 -8.12 6.24 -16.86
N GLN A 73 -7.62 5.02 -16.83
CA GLN A 73 -7.85 4.04 -17.89
C GLN A 73 -9.34 3.67 -18.00
N ALA A 74 -10.04 3.45 -16.89
CA ALA A 74 -11.48 3.16 -16.89
C ALA A 74 -12.29 4.30 -17.52
N ILE A 75 -11.92 5.55 -17.22
CA ILE A 75 -12.56 6.76 -17.77
C ILE A 75 -12.24 6.93 -19.26
N GLN A 76 -10.97 6.82 -19.65
CA GLN A 76 -10.50 7.11 -21.01
C GLN A 76 -10.81 6.00 -22.03
N SER A 77 -10.87 4.75 -21.58
CA SER A 77 -11.15 3.60 -22.46
C SER A 77 -12.62 3.49 -22.87
N GLY A 78 -13.51 4.28 -22.26
CA GLY A 78 -14.96 4.15 -22.44
C GLY A 78 -15.54 2.92 -21.75
N ALA A 79 -14.78 2.25 -20.88
CA ALA A 79 -15.27 1.13 -20.07
C ALA A 79 -16.33 1.56 -19.04
N ALA A 80 -16.39 2.85 -18.71
CA ALA A 80 -17.42 3.47 -17.88
C ALA A 80 -18.15 4.58 -18.66
N PRO A 81 -19.05 4.23 -19.61
CA PRO A 81 -19.73 5.21 -20.47
C PRO A 81 -20.79 6.02 -19.72
N THR A 82 -21.35 5.47 -18.64
CA THR A 82 -22.30 6.14 -17.74
C THR A 82 -21.81 6.04 -16.30
N TRP A 83 -22.03 7.11 -15.54
CA TRP A 83 -21.50 7.27 -14.20
C TRP A 83 -22.65 7.49 -13.22
N THR A 84 -22.60 6.82 -12.08
CA THR A 84 -23.42 7.15 -10.92
C THR A 84 -22.60 7.99 -9.94
N LEU A 85 -23.21 9.04 -9.39
CA LEU A 85 -22.59 9.89 -8.37
C LEU A 85 -23.30 9.70 -7.03
N TYR A 86 -22.54 9.39 -5.99
CA TYR A 86 -23.07 9.27 -4.62
C TYR A 86 -22.50 10.37 -3.72
N GLU A 87 -23.35 11.01 -2.91
CA GLU A 87 -22.92 11.98 -1.89
C GLU A 87 -22.22 11.30 -0.71
N MET A 88 -22.53 10.03 -0.47
CA MET A 88 -21.93 9.21 0.58
C MET A 88 -21.52 7.87 0.02
N LEU A 89 -20.34 7.39 0.39
CA LEU A 89 -19.97 6.00 0.16
C LEU A 89 -20.96 5.07 0.88
N PRO A 90 -21.27 3.89 0.31
CA PRO A 90 -22.07 2.89 1.00
C PRO A 90 -21.45 2.63 2.38
N LEU A 91 -22.27 2.71 3.43
CA LEU A 91 -21.83 2.36 4.77
C LEU A 91 -21.77 0.84 4.88
N ASP A 92 -20.70 0.34 5.48
CA ASP A 92 -20.62 -1.08 5.82
C ASP A 92 -21.71 -1.41 6.86
N SER A 93 -22.41 -2.53 6.66
CA SER A 93 -23.38 -3.04 7.62
C SER A 93 -23.47 -4.55 7.51
N HIS A 94 -23.79 -5.21 8.62
CA HIS A 94 -23.98 -6.67 8.66
C HIS A 94 -25.10 -7.13 7.70
N ARG A 95 -26.20 -6.37 7.64
CA ARG A 95 -27.38 -6.73 6.83
C ARG A 95 -27.19 -6.51 5.33
N ALA A 96 -26.25 -5.65 4.91
CA ALA A 96 -25.98 -5.43 3.49
C ALA A 96 -25.45 -6.69 2.79
N PHE A 97 -24.89 -7.64 3.55
CA PHE A 97 -24.35 -8.90 3.02
C PHE A 97 -25.27 -10.10 3.27
N ALA A 98 -26.44 -9.88 3.88
CA ALA A 98 -27.43 -10.93 4.06
C ALA A 98 -28.15 -11.23 2.74
N ALA A 99 -28.46 -12.51 2.53
CA ALA A 99 -29.23 -12.97 1.39
C ALA A 99 -30.59 -12.25 1.33
N PRO A 100 -31.07 -11.89 0.12
CA PRO A 100 -32.33 -11.19 -0.05
C PRO A 100 -33.49 -11.88 0.67
N GLY A 101 -34.23 -11.13 1.48
CA GLY A 101 -35.37 -11.64 2.25
C GLY A 101 -35.01 -12.48 3.49
N SER A 102 -33.73 -12.66 3.80
CA SER A 102 -33.32 -13.36 5.01
C SER A 102 -33.71 -12.59 6.27
N GLN A 103 -34.14 -13.34 7.29
CA GLN A 103 -34.54 -12.81 8.59
C GLN A 103 -33.55 -13.31 9.66
N PRO A 104 -33.30 -12.52 10.72
CA PRO A 104 -32.55 -12.96 11.89
C PRO A 104 -33.11 -14.25 12.50
N THR A 105 -32.21 -15.16 12.90
CA THR A 105 -32.53 -16.33 13.72
C THR A 105 -31.55 -16.42 14.90
N GLU A 106 -31.79 -17.34 15.83
CA GLU A 106 -30.87 -17.58 16.95
C GLU A 106 -29.47 -18.00 16.47
N GLU A 107 -29.37 -18.75 15.37
CA GLU A 107 -28.10 -19.21 14.81
C GLU A 107 -27.44 -18.19 13.87
N ALA A 108 -28.19 -17.19 13.42
CA ALA A 108 -27.76 -16.17 12.47
C ALA A 108 -28.46 -14.84 12.76
N ILE A 109 -27.93 -14.07 13.72
CA ILE A 109 -28.61 -12.88 14.27
C ILE A 109 -28.77 -11.72 13.27
N PHE A 110 -28.05 -11.75 12.15
CA PHE A 110 -28.17 -10.78 11.06
C PHE A 110 -28.86 -11.36 9.81
N GLY A 111 -29.32 -12.61 9.90
CA GLY A 111 -29.80 -13.40 8.77
C GLY A 111 -28.69 -14.22 8.11
N ARG A 112 -29.08 -15.04 7.14
CA ARG A 112 -28.17 -15.85 6.33
C ARG A 112 -27.39 -14.96 5.37
N MET A 113 -26.07 -15.04 5.40
CA MET A 113 -25.19 -14.31 4.49
C MET A 113 -25.29 -14.83 3.04
N ASP A 114 -25.17 -13.92 2.07
CA ASP A 114 -25.20 -14.24 0.64
C ASP A 114 -23.83 -14.69 0.15
N GLU A 115 -23.61 -16.01 0.15
CA GLU A 115 -22.31 -16.59 -0.19
C GLU A 115 -21.89 -16.30 -1.63
N GLU A 116 -22.81 -16.37 -2.59
CA GLU A 116 -22.50 -16.13 -4.00
C GLU A 116 -22.05 -14.69 -4.20
N MET A 117 -22.80 -13.73 -3.65
CA MET A 117 -22.45 -12.32 -3.68
C MET A 117 -21.09 -12.07 -3.00
N ILE A 118 -20.91 -12.53 -1.76
CA ILE A 118 -19.67 -12.31 -0.99
C ILE A 118 -18.46 -12.88 -1.75
N ARG A 119 -18.55 -14.08 -2.30
CA ARG A 119 -17.45 -14.69 -3.07
C ARG A 119 -17.14 -13.88 -4.33
N SER A 120 -18.15 -13.37 -5.02
CA SER A 120 -17.96 -12.53 -6.21
C SER A 120 -17.25 -11.20 -5.90
N LEU A 121 -17.58 -10.56 -4.76
CA LEU A 121 -16.97 -9.30 -4.34
C LEU A 121 -15.46 -9.43 -4.12
N PHE A 122 -15.04 -10.59 -3.59
CA PHE A 122 -13.63 -10.84 -3.26
C PHE A 122 -12.88 -11.66 -4.30
N ALA A 123 -13.47 -11.94 -5.47
CA ALA A 123 -12.86 -12.73 -6.54
C ALA A 123 -11.55 -12.12 -7.07
N GLY A 124 -11.39 -10.79 -6.99
CA GLY A 124 -10.19 -10.08 -7.43
C GLY A 124 -8.95 -10.25 -6.53
N ILE A 125 -9.10 -10.86 -5.33
CA ILE A 125 -7.97 -11.12 -4.44
C ILE A 125 -7.18 -12.33 -4.95
N SER A 126 -5.91 -12.11 -5.27
CA SER A 126 -5.00 -13.12 -5.84
C SER A 126 -4.49 -14.14 -4.82
N ASP A 127 -4.36 -13.76 -3.55
CA ASP A 127 -3.96 -14.64 -2.46
C ASP A 127 -5.17 -15.47 -1.99
N ASP A 128 -5.19 -16.75 -2.36
CA ASP A 128 -6.30 -17.67 -2.05
C ASP A 128 -6.54 -17.84 -0.55
N GLN A 129 -5.48 -17.90 0.25
CA GLN A 129 -5.61 -18.09 1.70
C GLN A 129 -6.19 -16.84 2.35
N ARG A 130 -5.68 -15.66 1.97
CA ARG A 130 -6.21 -14.37 2.45
C ARG A 130 -7.65 -14.16 1.97
N ARG A 131 -7.94 -14.50 0.72
CA ARG A 131 -9.29 -14.39 0.13
C ARG A 131 -10.28 -15.23 0.92
N GLU A 132 -9.96 -16.50 1.18
CA GLU A 132 -10.86 -17.38 1.92
C GLU A 132 -11.01 -16.93 3.37
N ALA A 133 -9.95 -16.45 4.03
CA ALA A 133 -10.05 -15.88 5.38
C ALA A 133 -11.02 -14.69 5.45
N ILE A 134 -10.95 -13.78 4.46
CA ILE A 134 -11.87 -12.65 4.35
C ILE A 134 -13.30 -13.15 4.11
N ILE A 135 -13.50 -14.02 3.11
CA ILE A 135 -14.84 -14.57 2.81
C ILE A 135 -15.47 -15.21 4.05
N GLN A 136 -14.71 -16.05 4.77
CA GLN A 136 -15.19 -16.70 5.99
C GLN A 136 -15.57 -15.69 7.09
N SER A 137 -14.85 -14.57 7.21
CA SER A 137 -15.22 -13.51 8.16
C SER A 137 -16.58 -12.87 7.84
N TYR A 138 -16.97 -12.77 6.56
CA TYR A 138 -18.30 -12.28 6.19
C TYR A 138 -19.36 -13.36 6.33
N LEU A 139 -19.08 -14.61 5.92
CA LEU A 139 -20.05 -15.70 6.00
C LEU A 139 -20.46 -16.06 7.42
N ARG A 140 -19.51 -15.95 8.37
CA ARG A 140 -19.73 -16.24 9.79
C ARG A 140 -20.35 -15.07 10.57
N ASP A 141 -20.56 -13.92 9.94
CA ASP A 141 -21.06 -12.73 10.63
C ASP A 141 -22.46 -12.97 11.22
N GLY A 142 -22.58 -12.80 12.54
CA GLY A 142 -23.80 -13.10 13.30
C GLY A 142 -24.01 -14.58 13.64
N GLN A 143 -23.03 -15.45 13.40
CA GLN A 143 -23.08 -16.87 13.80
C GLN A 143 -22.33 -17.12 15.11
N ARG A 144 -22.36 -18.36 15.61
CA ARG A 144 -21.65 -18.74 16.84
C ARG A 144 -20.13 -18.50 16.72
N ALA A 145 -19.58 -17.84 17.73
CA ALA A 145 -18.13 -17.63 17.85
C ALA A 145 -17.40 -18.93 18.23
N SER A 146 -16.16 -19.05 17.78
CA SER A 146 -15.20 -20.07 18.21
C SER A 146 -14.22 -19.48 19.23
N ASP A 147 -13.38 -20.34 19.82
CA ASP A 147 -12.40 -19.92 20.83
C ASP A 147 -11.16 -19.25 20.20
N GLU A 148 -10.98 -19.40 18.90
CA GLU A 148 -9.91 -18.78 18.12
C GLU A 148 -10.26 -17.36 17.61
N ASP A 149 -11.54 -16.95 17.73
CA ASP A 149 -11.97 -15.64 17.26
C ASP A 149 -11.39 -14.51 18.14
N PRO A 150 -10.99 -13.36 17.55
CA PRO A 150 -10.51 -12.22 18.31
C PRO A 150 -11.57 -11.73 19.31
N ILE A 151 -11.16 -11.44 20.54
CA ILE A 151 -12.07 -11.01 21.63
C ILE A 151 -12.95 -9.83 21.21
N GLU A 152 -12.40 -8.88 20.44
CA GLU A 152 -13.11 -7.70 19.94
C GLU A 152 -14.27 -8.02 18.97
N ALA A 153 -14.19 -9.16 18.28
CA ALA A 153 -15.23 -9.66 17.37
C ALA A 153 -16.20 -10.61 18.08
N VAL A 154 -15.96 -10.95 19.35
CA VAL A 154 -16.83 -11.84 20.13
C VAL A 154 -17.83 -11.03 20.92
N TRP A 155 -19.10 -11.19 20.57
CA TRP A 155 -20.23 -10.64 21.31
C TRP A 155 -20.95 -11.76 22.04
N VAL A 156 -21.76 -11.42 23.03
CA VAL A 156 -22.46 -12.37 23.87
C VAL A 156 -23.95 -12.08 23.80
N GLN A 157 -24.71 -13.11 23.44
CA GLN A 157 -26.16 -13.09 23.59
C GLN A 157 -26.52 -13.42 25.02
N ILE A 158 -27.38 -12.60 25.60
CA ILE A 158 -27.79 -12.70 27.00
C ILE A 158 -29.32 -12.77 27.13
N ASN A 159 -29.79 -13.52 28.13
CA ASN A 159 -31.16 -13.41 28.62
C ASN A 159 -31.15 -12.61 29.92
N ILE A 160 -32.13 -11.74 30.10
CA ILE A 160 -32.25 -10.90 31.30
C ILE A 160 -33.05 -11.68 32.35
N LEU A 161 -32.46 -11.83 33.54
CA LEU A 161 -33.08 -12.49 34.69
C LEU A 161 -33.73 -11.50 35.65
N LYS A 162 -33.20 -10.28 35.73
CA LYS A 162 -33.66 -9.23 36.67
C LYS A 162 -33.73 -7.88 35.97
N ASN A 163 -34.64 -7.03 36.45
CA ASN A 163 -34.68 -5.65 36.00
C ASN A 163 -33.35 -4.95 36.32
N HIS A 164 -32.78 -4.29 35.33
CA HIS A 164 -31.52 -3.55 35.48
C HIS A 164 -31.55 -2.29 34.63
N GLU A 165 -31.09 -1.18 35.21
CA GLU A 165 -31.04 0.10 34.53
C GLU A 165 -29.59 0.39 34.15
N VAL A 166 -29.35 0.61 32.86
CA VAL A 166 -28.05 0.99 32.33
C VAL A 166 -28.09 2.46 31.94
N GLU A 167 -27.15 3.22 32.46
CA GLU A 167 -26.93 4.62 32.09
C GLU A 167 -26.18 4.66 30.75
N VAL A 168 -26.85 5.12 29.69
CA VAL A 168 -26.31 5.12 28.31
C VAL A 168 -25.87 6.50 27.83
N ASP A 169 -26.30 7.56 28.52
CA ASP A 169 -25.87 8.93 28.23
C ASP A 169 -24.72 9.33 29.15
N SER A 170 -23.73 10.03 28.61
CA SER A 170 -22.66 10.62 29.40
C SER A 170 -23.14 11.91 30.08
N GLN A 171 -22.53 12.29 31.20
CA GLN A 171 -22.75 13.64 31.77
C GLN A 171 -22.08 14.72 30.90
N ASP A 172 -21.02 14.36 30.18
CA ASP A 172 -20.34 15.25 29.26
C ASP A 172 -21.20 15.50 28.01
N VAL A 173 -21.18 16.73 27.51
CA VAL A 173 -21.86 17.13 26.28
C VAL A 173 -20.82 17.68 25.30
N ALA A 174 -20.76 17.09 24.11
CA ALA A 174 -19.94 17.55 23.01
C ALA A 174 -20.62 17.17 21.70
N ASN A 175 -20.42 17.96 20.66
CA ASN A 175 -20.88 17.59 19.33
C ASN A 175 -19.88 16.64 18.66
N ALA A 176 -20.36 15.79 17.75
CA ALA A 176 -19.52 14.87 16.98
C ALA A 176 -18.28 15.53 16.35
N THR A 177 -18.38 16.81 15.98
CA THR A 177 -17.30 17.60 15.37
C THR A 177 -16.17 17.95 16.34
N GLU A 178 -16.41 17.94 17.66
CA GLU A 178 -15.43 18.37 18.66
C GLU A 178 -14.71 17.19 19.34
N ARG A 179 -15.43 16.09 19.63
CA ARG A 179 -14.88 15.00 20.46
C ARG A 179 -15.38 13.59 20.12
N GLY A 180 -16.11 13.43 19.01
CA GLY A 180 -16.74 12.16 18.63
C GLY A 180 -18.12 11.95 19.28
N TYR A 181 -18.69 10.75 19.06
CA TYR A 181 -20.08 10.43 19.44
C TYR A 181 -20.22 9.84 20.85
N PHE A 182 -19.17 9.19 21.37
CA PHE A 182 -19.19 8.42 22.61
C PHE A 182 -17.99 8.77 23.51
N ASP A 183 -18.16 8.62 24.83
CA ASP A 183 -17.06 8.75 25.79
C ASP A 183 -16.20 7.48 25.84
N SER A 184 -15.11 7.53 26.62
CA SER A 184 -14.21 6.38 26.81
C SER A 184 -14.88 5.17 27.46
N THR A 185 -16.09 5.33 28.00
CA THR A 185 -16.91 4.25 28.57
C THR A 185 -18.04 3.80 27.63
N GLY A 186 -18.11 4.36 26.42
CA GLY A 186 -19.10 4.02 25.39
C GLY A 186 -20.46 4.70 25.57
N ARG A 187 -20.60 5.68 26.47
CA ARG A 187 -21.84 6.43 26.67
C ARG A 187 -21.97 7.56 25.66
N ALA A 188 -23.19 7.88 25.22
CA ALA A 188 -23.44 8.92 24.24
C ALA A 188 -23.06 10.30 24.79
N ILE A 189 -22.13 11.00 24.11
CA ILE A 189 -21.79 12.40 24.38
C ILE A 189 -22.57 13.34 23.44
N ASP A 190 -22.80 12.92 22.19
CA ASP A 190 -23.52 13.72 21.18
C ASP A 190 -24.99 13.90 21.58
N VAL A 191 -25.42 15.15 21.69
CA VAL A 191 -26.76 15.55 22.13
C VAL A 191 -27.88 14.88 21.32
N ARG A 192 -27.63 14.55 20.04
CA ARG A 192 -28.62 13.90 19.16
C ARG A 192 -28.80 12.41 19.46
N LEU A 193 -27.79 11.78 20.06
CA LEU A 193 -27.79 10.36 20.40
C LEU A 193 -28.20 10.13 21.86
N LYS A 194 -28.19 11.18 22.68
CA LYS A 194 -28.69 11.11 24.06
C LYS A 194 -30.17 10.80 24.07
N ARG A 195 -30.58 9.87 24.94
CA ARG A 195 -31.99 9.50 25.10
C ARG A 195 -32.77 10.50 25.94
N SER A 196 -32.11 11.19 26.86
CA SER A 196 -32.80 12.21 27.65
C SER A 196 -32.85 13.55 26.92
N GLU A 197 -34.04 14.17 26.91
CA GLU A 197 -34.14 15.59 26.62
C GLU A 197 -33.83 16.35 27.91
N LYS A 198 -32.65 16.99 27.99
CA LYS A 198 -32.19 17.94 29.05
C LYS A 198 -31.39 17.36 30.23
N GLY A 199 -30.17 16.89 29.97
CA GLY A 199 -29.09 16.90 30.98
C GLY A 199 -29.23 15.94 32.16
N GLU A 200 -30.24 15.08 32.16
CA GLU A 200 -30.27 13.86 32.99
C GLU A 200 -29.64 12.71 32.20
N SER A 201 -29.08 11.71 32.84
CA SER A 201 -28.53 10.58 32.10
C SER A 201 -29.69 9.71 31.58
N GLY A 202 -29.83 9.55 30.26
CA GLY A 202 -30.77 8.60 29.69
C GLY A 202 -30.45 7.19 30.19
N THR A 203 -31.44 6.56 30.81
CA THR A 203 -31.35 5.18 31.27
C THR A 203 -32.13 4.26 30.34
N VAL A 204 -31.60 3.06 30.13
CA VAL A 204 -32.30 1.96 29.47
C VAL A 204 -32.60 0.91 30.52
N THR A 205 -33.89 0.62 30.72
CA THR A 205 -34.33 -0.45 31.62
C THR A 205 -34.38 -1.76 30.85
N LEU A 206 -33.46 -2.66 31.17
CA LEU A 206 -33.44 -4.04 30.76
C LEU A 206 -34.42 -4.82 31.65
N THR A 207 -35.41 -5.49 31.06
CA THR A 207 -36.39 -6.30 31.81
C THR A 207 -36.48 -7.72 31.25
N PRO A 208 -36.84 -8.73 32.07
CA PRO A 208 -37.04 -10.10 31.59
C PRO A 208 -38.11 -10.25 30.49
N ALA A 209 -39.01 -9.26 30.35
CA ALA A 209 -39.98 -9.23 29.26
C ALA A 209 -39.34 -9.02 27.88
N MET A 210 -38.07 -8.63 27.83
CA MET A 210 -37.30 -8.45 26.59
C MET A 210 -36.62 -9.76 26.13
N ASN A 211 -36.83 -10.89 26.83
CA ASN A 211 -36.24 -12.17 26.46
C ASN A 211 -36.83 -12.77 25.17
N ASP A 212 -37.94 -12.23 24.66
CA ASP A 212 -38.46 -12.56 23.32
C ASP A 212 -37.65 -11.85 22.20
N GLU A 213 -36.73 -10.94 22.56
CA GLU A 213 -35.83 -10.25 21.63
C GLU A 213 -34.40 -10.82 21.72
N ILE A 214 -33.69 -10.84 20.59
CA ILE A 214 -32.27 -11.24 20.56
C ILE A 214 -31.43 -10.08 21.11
N ILE A 215 -30.99 -10.18 22.36
CA ILE A 215 -30.15 -9.18 23.00
C ILE A 215 -28.69 -9.60 22.92
N VAL A 216 -27.89 -8.83 22.18
CA VAL A 216 -26.47 -9.09 21.97
C VAL A 216 -25.66 -7.88 22.41
N VAL A 217 -24.67 -8.12 23.26
CA VAL A 217 -23.79 -7.07 23.81
C VAL A 217 -22.34 -7.50 23.70
N LYS A 218 -21.41 -6.55 23.82
CA LYS A 218 -19.97 -6.86 23.88
C LYS A 218 -19.64 -7.74 25.07
N ALA A 219 -18.63 -8.59 24.93
CA ALA A 219 -18.25 -9.56 25.94
C ALA A 219 -17.96 -8.94 27.32
N GLU A 220 -17.30 -7.77 27.36
CA GLU A 220 -16.97 -7.07 28.61
C GLU A 220 -18.22 -6.60 29.36
N ALA A 221 -19.20 -6.07 28.61
CA ALA A 221 -20.46 -5.61 29.17
C ALA A 221 -21.33 -6.79 29.64
N ALA A 222 -21.37 -7.88 28.87
CA ALA A 222 -22.05 -9.11 29.26
C ALA A 222 -21.49 -9.69 30.55
N GLN A 223 -20.17 -9.75 30.70
CA GLN A 223 -19.54 -10.33 31.87
C GLN A 223 -19.97 -9.60 33.15
N SER A 224 -20.01 -8.27 33.12
CA SER A 224 -20.50 -7.46 34.26
C SER A 224 -21.96 -7.78 34.60
N LEU A 225 -22.83 -7.97 33.61
CA LEU A 225 -24.24 -8.31 33.84
C LEU A 225 -24.42 -9.72 34.40
N ILE A 226 -23.59 -10.67 33.94
CA ILE A 226 -23.62 -12.07 34.38
C ILE A 226 -23.09 -12.19 35.82
N ASP A 227 -21.96 -11.54 36.12
CA ASP A 227 -21.34 -11.57 37.46
C ASP A 227 -22.26 -10.97 38.54
N ASN A 228 -23.05 -9.95 38.16
CA ASN A 228 -24.05 -9.34 39.04
C ASN A 228 -25.37 -10.14 39.11
N GLY A 229 -25.47 -11.28 38.41
CA GLY A 229 -26.66 -12.12 38.38
C GLY A 229 -27.89 -11.41 37.82
N VAL A 230 -27.67 -10.46 36.89
CA VAL A 230 -28.69 -9.71 36.15
C VAL A 230 -29.08 -10.45 34.87
N ALA A 231 -28.11 -11.09 34.24
CA ALA A 231 -28.29 -11.80 32.97
C ALA A 231 -27.63 -13.19 32.99
N GLU A 232 -28.07 -14.06 32.10
CA GLU A 232 -27.42 -15.35 31.83
C GLU A 232 -26.86 -15.37 30.40
N LEU A 233 -25.73 -16.04 30.22
CA LEU A 233 -25.14 -16.26 28.90
C LEU A 233 -25.95 -17.31 28.14
N VAL A 234 -26.43 -16.93 26.95
CA VAL A 234 -27.08 -17.86 26.02
C VAL A 234 -26.03 -18.47 25.10
N GLN A 235 -25.30 -17.61 24.38
CA GLN A 235 -24.23 -18.03 23.47
C GLN A 235 -23.26 -16.89 23.15
N ARG A 236 -22.10 -17.26 22.61
CA ARG A 236 -21.11 -16.34 22.06
C ARG A 236 -21.30 -16.25 20.55
N ILE A 237 -21.31 -15.03 20.02
CA ILE A 237 -21.60 -14.71 18.63
C ILE A 237 -20.39 -14.00 18.04
N TYR A 238 -20.00 -14.41 16.84
CA TYR A 238 -19.00 -13.72 16.04
C TYR A 238 -19.67 -12.56 15.30
N VAL A 239 -19.17 -11.35 15.53
CA VAL A 239 -19.63 -10.12 14.86
C VAL A 239 -18.43 -9.52 14.16
N ARG A 240 -18.51 -9.44 12.84
CA ARG A 240 -17.43 -8.90 12.01
C ARG A 240 -17.24 -7.40 12.30
N PRO A 241 -16.01 -6.90 12.44
CA PRO A 241 -15.77 -5.46 12.50
C PRO A 241 -16.28 -4.76 11.22
N LEU A 242 -17.00 -3.65 11.39
CA LEU A 242 -17.47 -2.83 10.27
C LEU A 242 -16.31 -2.00 9.70
N ASN A 243 -16.24 -1.93 8.37
CA ASN A 243 -15.22 -1.19 7.65
C ASN A 243 -15.65 0.26 7.43
N ALA A 244 -14.78 1.20 7.81
CA ALA A 244 -14.92 2.60 7.41
C ALA A 244 -14.34 2.78 6.01
N TYR A 245 -15.12 2.49 4.96
CA TYR A 245 -14.62 2.53 3.58
C TYR A 245 -14.04 3.89 3.18
N LEU A 246 -14.59 5.00 3.67
CA LEU A 246 -14.06 6.34 3.40
C LEU A 246 -12.61 6.50 3.87
N GLU A 247 -12.33 6.10 5.09
CA GLU A 247 -10.98 6.16 5.68
C GLU A 247 -10.07 5.16 4.97
N GLY A 248 -10.56 3.94 4.75
CA GLY A 248 -9.82 2.88 4.07
C GLY A 248 -9.40 3.25 2.65
N PHE A 249 -10.27 3.88 1.85
CA PHE A 249 -9.90 4.31 0.49
C PHE A 249 -8.85 5.42 0.51
N LYS A 250 -8.94 6.37 1.45
CA LYS A 250 -7.93 7.44 1.60
C LYS A 250 -6.58 6.87 2.02
N GLU A 251 -6.56 5.96 2.99
CA GLU A 251 -5.34 5.28 3.42
C GLU A 251 -4.72 4.46 2.28
N LEU A 252 -5.54 3.67 1.56
CA LEU A 252 -5.08 2.90 0.41
C LEU A 252 -4.49 3.79 -0.69
N TYR A 253 -5.09 4.96 -0.92
CA TYR A 253 -4.57 5.92 -1.88
C TYR A 253 -3.19 6.44 -1.46
N LEU A 254 -3.04 6.91 -0.22
CA LEU A 254 -1.76 7.41 0.30
C LEU A 254 -0.67 6.33 0.27
N ARG A 255 -1.03 5.09 0.62
CA ARG A 255 -0.11 3.95 0.57
C ARG A 255 0.28 3.58 -0.86
N SER A 256 -0.63 3.71 -1.82
CA SER A 256 -0.32 3.50 -3.24
C SER A 256 0.70 4.53 -3.73
N GLU A 257 0.50 5.80 -3.39
CA GLU A 257 1.43 6.90 -3.73
C GLU A 257 2.83 6.64 -3.12
N GLU A 258 2.90 6.21 -1.86
CA GLU A 258 4.17 5.85 -1.22
C GLU A 258 4.90 4.71 -1.96
N VAL A 259 4.15 3.68 -2.38
CA VAL A 259 4.70 2.56 -3.15
C VAL A 259 5.18 3.01 -4.52
N ASP A 260 4.43 3.88 -5.21
CA ASP A 260 4.81 4.40 -6.52
C ASP A 260 6.07 5.28 -6.44
N GLN A 261 6.16 6.17 -5.45
CA GLN A 261 7.37 6.95 -5.18
C GLN A 261 8.58 6.07 -4.86
N SER A 262 8.38 5.03 -4.05
CA SER A 262 9.44 4.06 -3.74
C SER A 262 9.91 3.31 -4.98
N ARG A 263 8.98 2.97 -5.88
CA ARG A 263 9.29 2.31 -7.15
C ARG A 263 10.13 3.20 -8.07
N GLU A 264 9.80 4.49 -8.16
CA GLU A 264 10.57 5.45 -8.95
C GLU A 264 12.01 5.58 -8.43
N LEU A 265 12.18 5.71 -7.11
CA LEU A 265 13.49 5.78 -6.47
C LEU A 265 14.32 4.53 -6.76
N ILE A 266 13.76 3.34 -6.53
CA ILE A 266 14.45 2.06 -6.78
C ILE A 266 14.83 1.92 -8.26
N THR A 267 13.99 2.40 -9.18
CA THR A 267 14.27 2.36 -10.61
C THR A 267 15.47 3.25 -10.97
N LEU A 268 15.55 4.43 -10.38
CA LEU A 268 16.69 5.35 -10.55
C LEU A 268 17.98 4.77 -9.97
N GLU A 269 17.94 4.25 -8.75
CA GLU A 269 19.10 3.60 -8.10
C GLU A 269 19.57 2.38 -8.89
N SER A 270 18.64 1.58 -9.41
CA SER A 270 18.96 0.42 -10.24
C SER A 270 19.70 0.82 -11.52
N ALA A 271 19.29 1.92 -12.15
CA ALA A 271 19.96 2.44 -13.35
C ALA A 271 21.39 2.93 -13.04
N GLU A 272 21.59 3.61 -11.90
CA GLU A 272 22.92 4.05 -11.46
C GLU A 272 23.84 2.86 -11.19
N ILE A 273 23.35 1.84 -10.46
CA ILE A 273 24.12 0.62 -10.18
C ILE A 273 24.49 -0.10 -11.48
N GLN A 274 23.56 -0.19 -12.44
CA GLN A 274 23.85 -0.78 -13.75
C GLN A 274 24.96 -0.02 -14.50
N SER A 275 24.94 1.32 -14.45
CA SER A 275 26.00 2.14 -15.04
C SER A 275 27.35 1.93 -14.34
N ALA A 276 27.36 1.89 -13.00
CA ALA A 276 28.57 1.61 -12.23
C ALA A 276 29.13 0.21 -12.53
N MET A 277 28.27 -0.79 -12.72
CA MET A 277 28.67 -2.14 -13.13
C MET A 277 29.31 -2.15 -14.51
N GLN A 278 28.78 -1.41 -15.48
CA GLN A 278 29.37 -1.28 -16.81
C GLN A 278 30.77 -0.64 -16.73
N ASN A 279 30.91 0.48 -16.02
CA ASN A 279 32.20 1.14 -15.81
C ASN A 279 33.21 0.21 -15.14
N ALA A 280 32.79 -0.57 -14.13
CA ALA A 280 33.64 -1.54 -13.47
C ALA A 280 34.10 -2.66 -14.42
N GLN A 281 33.23 -3.14 -15.30
CA GLN A 281 33.59 -4.13 -16.32
C GLN A 281 34.62 -3.57 -17.32
N GLU A 282 34.45 -2.32 -17.76
CA GLU A 282 35.43 -1.64 -18.61
C GLU A 282 36.79 -1.48 -17.92
N MET A 283 36.80 -1.11 -16.64
CA MET A 283 38.03 -1.02 -15.84
C MET A 283 38.72 -2.38 -15.72
N ILE A 284 37.96 -3.46 -15.47
CA ILE A 284 38.52 -4.82 -15.41
C ILE A 284 39.16 -5.18 -16.74
N ALA A 285 38.46 -4.97 -17.86
CA ALA A 285 38.98 -5.27 -19.19
C ALA A 285 40.26 -4.48 -19.49
N PHE A 286 40.28 -3.18 -19.18
CA PHE A 286 41.45 -2.32 -19.35
C PHE A 286 42.65 -2.83 -18.53
N ARG A 287 42.46 -3.13 -17.24
CA ARG A 287 43.51 -3.64 -16.36
C ARG A 287 44.03 -5.01 -16.81
N GLN A 288 43.18 -5.83 -17.40
CA GLN A 288 43.57 -7.13 -17.92
C GLN A 288 44.49 -7.00 -19.14
N VAL A 289 44.22 -6.04 -20.02
CA VAL A 289 45.11 -5.70 -21.16
C VAL A 289 46.43 -5.10 -20.65
N GLU A 290 46.39 -4.18 -19.68
CA GLU A 290 47.59 -3.59 -19.08
C GLU A 290 48.49 -4.66 -18.46
N LYS A 291 47.89 -5.61 -17.72
CA LYS A 291 48.62 -6.74 -17.14
C LYS A 291 49.30 -7.62 -18.20
N GLN A 292 48.63 -7.86 -19.33
CA GLN A 292 49.22 -8.62 -20.43
C GLN A 292 50.44 -7.91 -21.03
N LYS A 293 50.33 -6.60 -21.31
CA LYS A 293 51.45 -5.80 -21.83
C LYS A 293 52.65 -5.79 -20.86
N LEU A 294 52.40 -5.59 -19.56
CA LEU A 294 53.45 -5.62 -18.56
C LEU A 294 54.13 -7.00 -18.46
N ALA A 295 53.39 -8.09 -18.68
CA ALA A 295 53.97 -9.43 -18.72
C ALA A 295 54.85 -9.64 -19.97
N GLU A 296 54.44 -9.12 -21.13
CA GLU A 296 55.24 -9.12 -22.36
C GLU A 296 56.54 -8.29 -22.19
N ASP A 297 56.43 -7.09 -21.62
CA ASP A 297 57.57 -6.22 -21.33
C ASP A 297 58.56 -6.90 -20.37
N LEU A 298 58.06 -7.52 -19.29
CA LEU A 298 58.88 -8.27 -18.35
C LEU A 298 59.65 -9.41 -19.04
N GLN A 299 59.00 -10.15 -19.94
CA GLN A 299 59.64 -11.19 -20.73
C GLN A 299 60.70 -10.62 -21.69
N GLY A 300 60.47 -9.43 -22.25
CA GLY A 300 61.45 -8.66 -23.01
C GLY A 300 62.71 -8.37 -22.18
N TYR A 301 62.54 -7.74 -21.01
CA TYR A 301 63.65 -7.41 -20.11
C TYR A 301 64.43 -8.64 -19.65
N GLN A 302 63.75 -9.76 -19.39
CA GLN A 302 64.43 -11.02 -19.04
C GLN A 302 65.32 -11.53 -20.17
N ARG A 303 64.86 -11.45 -21.42
CA ARG A 303 65.68 -11.82 -22.60
C ARG A 303 66.87 -10.89 -22.76
N GLU A 304 66.66 -9.58 -22.68
CA GLU A 304 67.74 -8.58 -22.78
C GLU A 304 68.79 -8.77 -21.69
N THR A 305 68.36 -9.01 -20.45
CA THR A 305 69.26 -9.30 -19.33
C THR A 305 70.11 -10.56 -19.60
N GLY A 306 69.51 -11.62 -20.14
CA GLY A 306 70.24 -12.83 -20.53
C GLY A 306 71.26 -12.58 -21.63
N VAL A 307 70.92 -11.77 -22.64
CA VAL A 307 71.86 -11.38 -23.71
C VAL A 307 73.02 -10.56 -23.12
N LEU A 308 72.72 -9.54 -22.30
CA LEU A 308 73.74 -8.71 -21.66
C LEU A 308 74.69 -9.53 -20.78
N GLN A 309 74.17 -10.46 -19.99
CA GLN A 309 75.01 -11.39 -19.21
C GLN A 309 75.95 -12.20 -20.10
N SER A 310 75.48 -12.69 -21.24
CA SER A 310 76.32 -13.44 -22.18
C SER A 310 77.41 -12.57 -22.83
N GLU A 311 77.09 -11.32 -23.18
CA GLU A 311 78.05 -10.39 -23.76
C GLU A 311 79.09 -9.91 -22.75
N VAL A 312 78.69 -9.67 -21.49
CA VAL A 312 79.63 -9.38 -20.39
C VAL A 312 80.59 -10.55 -20.19
N ALA A 313 80.10 -11.79 -20.16
CA ALA A 313 80.96 -12.98 -20.01
C ALA A 313 81.98 -13.12 -21.16
N LYS A 314 81.57 -12.88 -22.41
CA LYS A 314 82.48 -12.86 -23.57
C LYS A 314 83.53 -11.76 -23.45
N ALA A 315 83.14 -10.56 -23.04
CA ALA A 315 84.06 -9.44 -22.87
C ALA A 315 85.09 -9.75 -21.75
N GLU A 316 84.67 -10.37 -20.65
CA GLU A 316 85.56 -10.84 -19.60
C GLU A 316 86.56 -11.90 -20.09
N GLU A 317 86.11 -12.87 -20.89
CA GLU A 317 86.96 -13.91 -21.47
C GLU A 317 88.00 -13.32 -22.45
N GLN A 318 87.57 -12.39 -23.31
CA GLN A 318 88.45 -11.66 -24.22
C GLN A 318 89.51 -10.86 -23.45
N LEU A 319 89.10 -10.17 -22.38
CA LEU A 319 89.98 -9.39 -21.53
C LEU A 319 91.02 -10.28 -20.81
N GLU A 320 90.62 -11.45 -20.32
CA GLU A 320 91.56 -12.43 -19.75
C GLU A 320 92.53 -13.01 -20.79
N THR A 321 92.07 -13.25 -22.01
CA THR A 321 92.92 -13.70 -23.11
C THR A 321 93.97 -12.64 -23.46
N LEU A 322 93.55 -11.38 -23.61
CA LEU A 322 94.43 -10.23 -23.81
C LEU A 322 95.47 -10.09 -22.69
N LYS A 323 95.07 -10.21 -21.42
CA LYS A 323 95.99 -10.19 -20.28
C LYS A 323 97.05 -11.29 -20.37
N LYS A 324 96.66 -12.51 -20.76
CA LYS A 324 97.57 -13.65 -20.94
C LYS A 324 98.55 -13.41 -22.10
N GLU A 325 98.07 -12.86 -23.22
CA GLU A 325 98.90 -12.52 -24.38
C GLU A 325 99.91 -11.42 -24.04
N ILE A 326 99.48 -10.33 -23.40
CA ILE A 326 100.38 -9.26 -22.92
C ILE A 326 101.44 -9.83 -21.98
N SER A 327 101.03 -10.67 -21.03
CA SER A 327 101.95 -11.33 -20.10
C SER A 327 102.96 -12.23 -20.84
N ARG A 328 102.53 -12.95 -21.87
CA ARG A 328 103.41 -13.78 -22.71
C ARG A 328 104.39 -12.90 -23.49
N MET A 329 103.91 -11.86 -24.16
CA MET A 329 104.76 -10.90 -24.89
C MET A 329 105.80 -10.26 -23.97
N TYR A 330 105.40 -9.85 -22.77
CA TYR A 330 106.32 -9.29 -21.77
C TYR A 330 107.42 -10.28 -21.38
N ARG A 331 107.08 -11.54 -21.09
CA ARG A 331 108.08 -12.59 -20.78
C ARG A 331 109.02 -12.83 -21.95
N THR A 332 108.49 -12.87 -23.18
CA THR A 332 109.31 -13.05 -24.39
C THR A 332 110.28 -11.88 -24.58
N ILE A 333 109.83 -10.64 -24.40
CA ILE A 333 110.68 -9.45 -24.45
C ILE A 333 111.78 -9.52 -23.38
N GLN A 334 111.45 -9.92 -22.16
CA GLN A 334 112.43 -10.09 -21.08
C GLN A 334 113.45 -11.19 -21.39
N ALA A 335 113.03 -12.32 -21.95
CA ALA A 335 113.92 -13.39 -22.38
C ALA A 335 114.87 -12.93 -23.49
N TYR A 336 114.35 -12.22 -24.51
CA TYR A 336 115.19 -11.62 -25.56
C TYR A 336 116.17 -10.59 -24.99
N ARG A 337 115.75 -9.77 -24.03
CA ARG A 337 116.64 -8.83 -23.36
C ARG A 337 117.75 -9.55 -22.58
N GLY A 338 117.43 -10.62 -21.87
CA GLY A 338 118.41 -11.48 -21.19
C GLY A 338 119.40 -12.12 -22.16
N TYR A 339 118.92 -12.63 -23.30
CA TYR A 339 119.76 -13.17 -24.36
C TYR A 339 120.71 -12.12 -24.95
N LEU A 340 120.20 -10.93 -25.28
CA LEU A 340 121.02 -9.83 -25.81
C LEU A 340 122.08 -9.34 -24.81
N THR A 341 121.73 -9.26 -23.53
CA THR A 341 122.69 -8.89 -22.48
C THR A 341 123.75 -9.97 -22.21
N SER A 342 123.47 -11.25 -22.52
CA SER A 342 124.45 -12.34 -22.44
C SER A 342 125.39 -12.44 -23.66
N ILE A 343 125.09 -11.72 -24.75
CA ILE A 343 125.84 -11.77 -26.02
C ILE A 343 126.71 -10.53 -26.24
N GLN A 344 126.54 -9.49 -25.43
CA GLN A 344 127.54 -8.43 -25.32
C GLN A 344 128.59 -8.84 -24.26
N PRO A 345 129.89 -8.86 -24.59
CA PRO A 345 130.96 -9.37 -23.72
C PRO A 345 131.21 -8.55 -22.46
#